data_AF-X0WXH1-F1
#
_entry.id   AF-X0WXH1-F1
#
_cell.length_a   1.000
_cell.length_b   1.000
_cell.length_c   1.000
_cell.angle_alpha   90.00
_cell.angle_beta   90.00
_cell.angle_gamma   90.00
#
_symmetry.space_group_name_H-M   'P 1'
#
loop_
_entity.id
_entity.type
_entity.pdbx_description
1 polymer ?
#
loop_
_entity_poly.entity_id
_entity_poly.type
_entity_poly.pdbx_seq_one_letter_code
_entity_poly.pdbx_strand_id
1 'polypeptide(L)'
;MPFNNKADKLGLEDNGIKNLGDVYHNLSTPALYEQIVRRREGLIAHLGPIVVRTGHHTGRSPDDKFIVREESSQDKIWWSKENKSFEVNRFESL
;
A
#
# COMPACT_ATOMS: atom_id res chain seq x y z
N MET A 1 17.22 16.50 23.88
CA MET A 1 16.44 15.32 24.32
C MET A 1 16.44 14.33 23.17
N PRO A 2 16.74 13.03 23.39
CA PRO A 2 16.88 12.10 22.28
C PRO A 2 15.52 11.87 21.62
N PHE A 3 15.46 12.09 20.31
CA PHE A 3 14.30 11.75 19.50
C PHE A 3 14.17 10.23 19.49
N ASN A 4 13.21 9.70 20.25
CA ASN A 4 12.84 8.30 20.24
C ASN A 4 12.32 7.97 18.84
N ASN A 5 13.14 7.33 18.00
CA ASN A 5 12.86 7.12 16.58
C ASN A 5 11.78 6.04 16.42
N LYS A 6 10.50 6.42 16.51
CA LYS A 6 9.34 5.51 16.34
C LYS A 6 9.38 4.73 15.01
N ALA A 7 10.04 5.26 13.99
CA ALA A 7 10.20 4.61 12.69
C ALA A 7 11.10 3.37 12.76
N ASP A 8 12.18 3.44 13.54
CA ASP A 8 13.14 2.36 13.75
C ASP A 8 12.45 1.17 14.45
N LYS A 9 11.60 1.46 15.45
CA LYS A 9 10.79 0.43 16.12
C LYS A 9 9.76 -0.26 15.20
N LEU A 10 9.43 0.34 14.06
CA LEU A 10 8.48 -0.20 13.09
C LEU A 10 9.16 -0.91 11.89
N GLY A 11 10.49 -0.95 11.84
CA GLY A 11 11.24 -1.60 10.75
C GLY A 11 11.05 -0.93 9.38
N LEU A 12 10.69 0.35 9.33
CA LEU A 12 10.44 1.05 8.06
C LEU A 12 11.73 1.23 7.24
N GLU A 13 12.86 1.44 7.92
CA GLU A 13 14.17 1.57 7.28
C GLU A 13 14.65 0.26 6.66
N ASP A 14 14.33 -0.89 7.28
CA ASP A 14 14.62 -2.23 6.75
C ASP A 14 13.90 -2.51 5.42
N ASN A 15 12.77 -1.82 5.19
CA ASN A 15 12.01 -1.87 3.94
C ASN A 15 12.42 -0.77 2.95
N GLY A 16 13.55 -0.09 3.18
CA GLY A 16 14.09 0.95 2.30
C GLY A 16 13.36 2.30 2.36
N ILE A 17 12.39 2.49 3.27
CA ILE A 17 11.61 3.73 3.38
C ILE A 17 12.40 4.75 4.21
N LYS A 18 12.78 5.88 3.60
CA LYS A 18 13.60 6.94 4.21
C LYS A 18 12.93 8.31 4.07
N ASN A 19 13.47 9.31 4.78
CA ASN A 19 12.99 10.71 4.75
C ASN A 19 11.49 10.83 5.14
N LEU A 20 11.12 10.15 6.23
CA LEU A 20 9.74 10.09 6.68
C LEU A 20 9.25 11.47 7.17
N GLY A 21 8.00 11.80 6.80
CA GLY A 21 7.22 12.84 7.47
C GLY A 21 6.55 12.28 8.73
N ASP A 22 5.26 12.57 8.90
CA ASP A 22 4.49 11.98 9.99
C ASP A 22 4.24 10.49 9.76
N VAL A 23 4.49 9.68 10.79
CA VAL A 23 4.19 8.24 10.81
C VAL A 23 3.01 7.98 11.73
N TYR A 24 1.89 7.55 11.14
CA TYR A 24 0.68 7.17 11.87
C TYR A 24 0.53 5.65 11.88
N HIS A 25 0.59 5.04 13.07
CA HIS A 25 0.51 3.58 13.24
C HIS A 25 -0.76 3.21 14.00
N ASN A 26 -1.55 2.27 13.47
CA ASN A 26 -2.79 1.78 14.06
C ASN A 26 -3.77 2.90 14.50
N LEU A 27 -4.03 3.86 13.61
CA LEU A 27 -5.06 4.87 13.85
C LEU A 27 -6.43 4.22 14.11
N SER A 28 -7.16 4.80 15.06
CA SER A 28 -8.55 4.42 15.29
C SER A 28 -9.45 4.84 14.13
N THR A 29 -10.61 4.21 13.99
CA THR A 29 -11.59 4.58 12.94
C THR A 29 -11.96 6.08 12.94
N PRO A 30 -12.22 6.73 14.10
CA PRO A 30 -12.47 8.18 14.11
C PRO A 30 -11.28 9.01 13.62
N ALA A 31 -10.05 8.64 13.99
CA ALA A 31 -8.85 9.33 13.50
C ALA A 31 -8.68 9.17 11.99
N LEU A 32 -9.01 8.00 11.43
CA LEU A 32 -9.02 7.79 9.97
C LEU A 32 -10.07 8.68 9.27
N TYR A 33 -11.26 8.84 9.86
CA TYR A 33 -12.29 9.75 9.33
C TYR A 33 -11.78 11.19 9.27
N GLU A 34 -11.16 11.67 10.35
CA GLU A 34 -10.59 13.02 10.40
C GLU A 34 -9.50 13.22 9.34
N GLN A 35 -8.62 12.23 9.14
CA GLN A 35 -7.58 12.30 8.10
C GLN A 35 -8.17 12.38 6.69
N ILE A 36 -9.17 11.55 6.37
CA ILE A 36 -9.82 11.53 5.06
C ILE A 36 -10.44 12.91 4.75
N VAL A 37 -11.18 13.48 5.71
CA VAL A 37 -11.84 14.78 5.53
C VAL A 37 -10.80 15.91 5.45
N ARG A 38 -9.79 15.92 6.32
CA ARG A 38 -8.72 16.92 6.32
C ARG A 38 -7.94 16.93 5.00
N ARG A 39 -7.68 15.74 4.44
CA ARG A 39 -6.96 15.56 3.17
C ARG A 39 -7.84 15.73 1.92
N ARG A 40 -9.15 15.92 2.10
CA ARG A 40 -10.13 16.04 1.02
C ARG A 40 -10.18 14.81 0.10
N GLU A 41 -9.94 13.64 0.67
CA GLU A 41 -9.93 12.35 -0.05
C GLU A 41 -11.32 11.69 -0.07
N GLY A 42 -12.23 12.17 0.77
CA GLY A 42 -13.62 11.69 0.84
C GLY A 42 -14.52 12.65 1.60
N LEU A 43 -15.82 12.34 1.60
CA LEU A 43 -16.86 13.12 2.27
C LEU A 43 -17.71 12.22 3.16
N ILE A 44 -18.22 12.76 4.27
CA ILE A 44 -19.18 12.06 5.11
C ILE A 44 -20.58 12.24 4.51
N ALA A 45 -21.23 11.14 4.14
CA ALA A 45 -22.60 11.15 3.64
C ALA A 45 -23.62 11.12 4.78
N HIS A 46 -24.91 11.27 4.42
CA HIS A 46 -25.99 11.09 5.35
C HIS A 46 -25.91 9.71 6.04
N LEU A 47 -26.15 9.69 7.35
CA LEU A 47 -25.98 8.52 8.25
C LEU A 47 -24.52 8.15 8.58
N GLY A 48 -23.55 8.97 8.19
CA GLY A 48 -22.17 8.83 8.64
C GLY A 48 -21.19 8.01 7.79
N PRO A 49 -21.53 7.28 6.72
CA PRO A 49 -20.50 6.56 5.96
C PRO A 49 -19.61 7.54 5.18
N ILE A 50 -18.34 7.16 5.00
CA ILE A 50 -17.41 7.88 4.11
C ILE A 50 -17.66 7.47 2.67
N VAL A 51 -17.79 8.47 1.79
CA VAL A 51 -17.86 8.33 0.34
C VAL A 51 -16.55 8.79 -0.27
N VAL A 52 -15.94 7.92 -1.09
CA VAL A 52 -14.70 8.18 -1.83
C VAL A 52 -14.93 7.93 -3.33
N ARG A 53 -14.03 8.46 -4.18
CA ARG A 53 -14.03 8.23 -5.62
C ARG A 53 -12.66 7.73 -6.07
N THR A 54 -12.60 6.54 -6.65
CA THR A 54 -11.35 5.89 -7.10
C THR A 54 -10.87 6.33 -8.49
N GLY A 55 -11.62 7.21 -9.16
CA GLY A 55 -11.24 7.76 -10.46
C GLY A 55 -11.43 6.76 -11.60
N HIS A 56 -10.41 6.62 -12.45
CA HIS A 56 -10.46 5.76 -13.64
C HIS A 56 -10.55 4.26 -13.32
N HIS A 57 -9.97 3.82 -12.20
CA HIS A 57 -9.96 2.42 -11.80
C HIS A 57 -11.12 2.14 -10.83
N THR A 58 -12.28 1.79 -11.38
CA THR A 58 -13.51 1.47 -10.62
C THR A 58 -13.67 -0.02 -10.31
N GLY A 59 -12.71 -0.85 -10.75
CA GLY A 59 -12.69 -2.29 -10.55
C GLY A 59 -11.28 -2.84 -10.56
N ARG A 60 -11.15 -4.17 -10.70
CA ARG A 60 -9.84 -4.82 -10.80
C ARG A 60 -9.21 -4.55 -12.15
N SER A 61 -7.87 -4.41 -12.16
CA SER A 61 -7.05 -4.50 -13.37
C SER A 61 -6.34 -5.86 -13.41
N PRO A 62 -7.02 -6.95 -13.81
CA PRO A 62 -6.43 -8.30 -13.78
C PRO A 62 -5.17 -8.39 -14.64
N ASP A 63 -5.07 -7.59 -15.69
CA ASP A 63 -3.92 -7.58 -16.58
C ASP A 63 -2.67 -6.90 -16.00
N ASP A 64 -2.82 -6.12 -14.94
CA ASP A 64 -1.72 -5.44 -14.24
C ASP A 64 -1.24 -6.21 -13.01
N LYS A 65 -1.70 -7.45 -12.82
CA LYS A 65 -1.22 -8.36 -11.78
C LYS A 65 -0.03 -9.17 -12.29
N PHE A 66 1.07 -9.13 -11.55
CA PHE A 66 2.25 -9.94 -11.81
C PHE A 66 2.74 -10.67 -10.56
N ILE A 67 3.50 -11.75 -10.76
CA ILE A 67 4.19 -12.50 -9.70
C ILE A 67 5.67 -12.53 -10.07
N VAL A 68 6.53 -12.11 -9.14
CA VAL A 68 7.98 -12.14 -9.34
C VAL A 68 8.43 -13.59 -9.52
N ARG A 69 9.19 -13.85 -10.58
CA ARG A 69 9.74 -15.17 -10.86
C ARG A 69 11.05 -15.35 -10.10
N GLU A 70 10.94 -15.66 -8.81
CA GLU A 70 12.06 -15.94 -7.92
C GLU A 70 12.27 -17.45 -7.73
N GLU A 71 13.49 -17.85 -7.38
CA GLU A 71 13.87 -19.27 -7.24
C GLU A 71 13.07 -20.00 -6.15
N SER A 72 12.74 -19.31 -5.06
CA SER A 72 12.06 -19.89 -3.88
C SER A 72 10.64 -20.41 -4.16
N SER A 73 9.99 -19.84 -5.18
CA SER A 73 8.57 -20.04 -5.47
C SER A 73 8.28 -20.46 -6.90
N GLN A 74 9.19 -20.28 -7.86
CA GLN A 74 8.88 -20.43 -9.28
C GLN A 74 8.27 -21.78 -9.69
N ASP A 75 8.68 -22.87 -9.05
CA ASP A 75 8.18 -24.22 -9.35
C ASP A 75 6.84 -24.53 -8.68
N LYS A 76 6.38 -23.66 -7.76
CA LYS A 76 5.12 -23.80 -7.02
C LYS A 76 3.99 -22.94 -7.61
N ILE A 77 4.32 -22.05 -8.55
CA ILE A 77 3.35 -21.14 -9.16
C ILE A 77 2.77 -21.75 -10.42
N TRP A 78 1.44 -21.67 -10.55
CA TRP A 78 0.75 -22.00 -11.79
C TRP A 78 0.83 -20.81 -12.76
N TRP A 79 1.83 -20.83 -13.64
CA TRP A 79 2.07 -19.77 -14.63
C TRP A 79 1.02 -19.78 -15.75
N SER A 80 0.42 -18.62 -16.02
CA SER A 80 -0.62 -18.46 -17.03
C SER A 80 -0.72 -17.00 -17.49
N LYS A 81 -1.65 -16.70 -18.39
CA LYS A 81 -1.95 -15.30 -18.76
C LYS A 81 -2.49 -14.48 -17.58
N GLU A 82 -3.10 -15.13 -16.59
CA GLU A 82 -3.60 -14.50 -15.36
C GLU A 82 -2.52 -14.39 -14.27
N ASN A 83 -1.59 -15.35 -14.22
CA ASN A 83 -0.44 -15.33 -13.32
C ASN A 83 0.82 -15.00 -14.13
N LYS A 84 0.97 -13.71 -14.48
CA LYS A 84 2.04 -13.21 -15.33
C LYS A 84 3.36 -13.15 -14.56
N SER A 85 4.43 -13.68 -15.14
CA SER A 85 5.76 -13.60 -14.55
C SER A 85 6.32 -12.17 -14.64
N PHE A 86 6.98 -11.72 -13.58
CA PHE A 86 7.78 -10.50 -13.54
C PHE A 86 9.23 -10.85 -13.23
N GLU A 87 10.18 -10.26 -13.94
CA GLU A 87 11.59 -10.51 -13.66
C GLU A 87 12.04 -9.81 -12.38
N VAL A 88 12.90 -10.48 -11.61
CA VAL A 88 13.42 -9.98 -10.32
C VAL A 88 14.08 -8.61 -10.49
N ASN A 89 15.01 -8.46 -11.44
CA ASN A 89 15.69 -7.18 -11.68
C ASN A 89 14.73 -6.03 -12.08
N ARG A 90 13.62 -6.38 -12.75
CA ARG A 90 12.59 -5.40 -13.11
C ARG A 90 11.73 -5.03 -11.90
N PHE A 91 11.51 -5.96 -10.97
CA PHE A 91 10.85 -5.69 -9.69
C PHE A 91 11.65 -4.73 -8.82
N GLU A 92 12.95 -4.98 -8.65
CA GLU A 92 13.86 -4.17 -7.84
C GLU A 92 14.04 -2.72 -8.36
N SER A 93 13.56 -2.42 -9.57
CA SER A 93 13.66 -1.10 -10.20
C SER A 93 12.34 -0.32 -10.27
N LEU A 94 11.25 -0.86 -9.71
CA LEU A 94 9.97 -0.15 -9.54
C LEU A 94 10.07 0.95 -8.48
#